data_AF-A0A0M3ISB7-F1
#
_entry.id   AF-A0A0M3ISB7-F1
#
_cell.length_a   1.000
_cell.length_b   1.000
_cell.length_c   1.000
_cell.angle_alpha   90.00
_cell.angle_beta   90.00
_cell.angle_gamma   90.00
#
_symmetry.space_group_name_H-M   'P 1'
#
loop_
_entity.id
_entity.type
_entity.pdbx_description
1 polymer ?
#
loop_
_entity_poly.entity_id
_entity_poly.type
_entity_poly.pdbx_seq_one_letter_code
_entity_poly.pdbx_strand_id
1 'polypeptide(L)'
;MDDAVMNIDIEQIRASCKTMRENGKSIEFIKNSVEEALHRKALALSETSEPNLLEENVRQLLALVFQIAKEELCAKASTVSVIQDVFDTISIEWCERLFVVVEDNLSLWKTPFFYEPCKNLVLRMCNDLLKRLSRTVDTSFCGRILVLLARALPLCEKSGLNLVSHFNVDNVTKFDLVSRKCQGRKFLDDSV
;
A
#
# COMPACT_ATOMS: atom_id res chain seq x y z
N MET A 1 -18.83 25.67 -6.00
CA MET A 1 -19.20 24.41 -6.66
C MET A 1 -17.91 23.60 -6.60
N ASP A 2 -17.60 22.85 -5.55
CA ASP A 2 -18.39 21.75 -5.02
C ASP A 2 -18.08 21.47 -3.53
N ASP A 3 -18.87 22.04 -2.61
CA ASP A 3 -18.87 21.67 -1.18
C ASP A 3 -19.79 20.46 -0.89
N ALA A 4 -20.03 19.62 -1.91
CA ALA A 4 -21.07 18.59 -1.88
C ALA A 4 -20.53 17.17 -2.11
N VAL A 5 -19.23 16.91 -1.89
CA VAL A 5 -18.67 15.54 -1.99
C VAL A 5 -18.91 14.74 -0.70
N MET A 6 -20.20 14.67 -0.36
CA MET A 6 -20.91 13.55 0.24
C MET A 6 -20.45 13.09 1.63
N ASN A 7 -21.14 13.66 2.60
CA ASN A 7 -21.40 13.06 3.90
C ASN A 7 -22.28 11.81 3.68
N ILE A 8 -21.68 10.69 3.25
CA ILE A 8 -22.37 9.40 3.22
C ILE A 8 -22.41 8.92 4.65
N ASP A 9 -23.54 9.17 5.29
CA ASP A 9 -23.80 8.71 6.64
C ASP A 9 -24.04 7.20 6.62
N ILE A 10 -23.50 6.48 7.60
CA ILE A 10 -23.64 5.01 7.67
C ILE A 10 -25.11 4.61 7.73
N GLU A 11 -25.95 5.49 8.28
CA GLU A 11 -27.40 5.33 8.36
C GLU A 11 -28.07 5.33 6.99
N GLN A 12 -27.55 6.07 6.00
CA GLN A 12 -28.08 6.03 4.63
C GLN A 12 -27.76 4.71 3.94
N ILE A 13 -26.54 4.20 4.14
CA ILE A 13 -26.15 2.87 3.63
C ILE A 13 -27.00 1.80 4.31
N ARG A 14 -27.20 1.89 5.63
CA ARG A 14 -28.04 0.96 6.38
C ARG A 14 -29.50 0.99 5.93
N ALA A 15 -30.06 2.19 5.70
CA ALA A 15 -31.40 2.35 5.17
C ALA A 15 -31.54 1.73 3.77
N SER A 16 -30.58 1.98 2.88
CA SER A 16 -30.55 1.41 1.53
C SER A 16 -30.47 -0.14 1.56
N CYS A 17 -29.61 -0.69 2.42
CA CYS A 17 -29.52 -2.14 2.66
C CYS A 17 -30.84 -2.72 3.19
N LYS A 18 -31.53 -2.01 4.10
CA LYS A 18 -32.83 -2.44 4.64
C LYS A 18 -33.91 -2.46 3.57
N THR A 19 -34.02 -1.41 2.75
CA THR A 19 -34.97 -1.35 1.63
C THR A 19 -34.69 -2.44 0.59
N MET A 20 -33.42 -2.72 0.27
CA MET A 20 -33.07 -3.80 -0.66
C MET A 20 -33.40 -5.19 -0.10
N ARG A 21 -33.32 -5.37 1.22
CA ARG A 21 -33.72 -6.59 1.91
C ARG A 21 -35.24 -6.77 1.94
N GLU A 22 -35.99 -5.69 2.17
CA GLU A 22 -37.45 -5.66 2.11
C GLU A 22 -37.97 -5.97 0.68
N ASN A 23 -37.22 -5.58 -0.34
CA ASN A 23 -37.50 -5.93 -1.74
C ASN A 23 -37.15 -7.39 -2.13
N GLY A 24 -36.78 -8.25 -1.16
CA GLY A 24 -36.55 -9.68 -1.38
C GLY A 24 -35.26 -10.03 -2.14
N LYS A 25 -34.30 -9.11 -2.25
CA LYS A 25 -33.02 -9.38 -2.92
C LYS A 25 -32.14 -10.32 -2.10
N SER A 26 -31.31 -11.13 -2.79
CA SER A 26 -30.31 -11.99 -2.14
C SER A 26 -29.31 -11.14 -1.34
N ILE A 27 -28.86 -11.69 -0.20
CA ILE A 27 -27.84 -11.07 0.65
C ILE A 27 -26.56 -10.79 -0.15
N GLU A 28 -26.17 -11.69 -1.05
CA GLU A 28 -24.98 -11.54 -1.91
C GLU A 28 -25.13 -10.36 -2.89
N PHE A 29 -26.32 -10.15 -3.44
CA PHE A 29 -26.60 -9.02 -4.31
C PHE A 29 -26.46 -7.70 -3.56
N ILE A 30 -26.93 -7.64 -2.31
CA ILE A 30 -26.81 -6.45 -1.47
C ILE A 30 -25.33 -6.16 -1.18
N LYS A 31 -24.55 -7.19 -0.82
CA LYS A 31 -23.10 -7.03 -0.58
C LYS A 31 -22.37 -6.51 -1.81
N ASN A 32 -22.60 -7.11 -2.98
CA ASN A 32 -21.97 -6.67 -4.22
C ASN A 32 -22.37 -5.24 -4.59
N SER A 33 -23.64 -4.86 -4.39
CA SER A 33 -24.10 -3.50 -4.65
C SER A 33 -23.46 -2.47 -3.72
N VAL A 34 -23.23 -2.83 -2.45
CA VAL A 34 -22.53 -1.98 -1.48
C VAL A 34 -21.06 -1.84 -1.86
N GLU A 35 -20.40 -2.95 -2.19
CA GLU A 35 -19.00 -2.94 -2.65
C GLU A 35 -18.82 -2.06 -3.89
N GLU A 36 -19.68 -2.23 -4.90
CA GLU A 36 -19.61 -1.41 -6.11
C GLU A 36 -19.80 0.09 -5.80
N ALA A 37 -20.71 0.44 -4.89
CA ALA A 37 -20.89 1.83 -4.46
C ALA A 37 -19.65 2.38 -3.75
N LEU A 38 -18.98 1.58 -2.91
CA LEU A 38 -17.74 1.96 -2.22
C LEU A 38 -16.60 2.20 -3.22
N HIS A 39 -16.44 1.32 -4.21
CA HIS A 39 -15.43 1.46 -5.25
C HIS A 39 -15.68 2.67 -6.15
N ARG A 40 -16.93 2.91 -6.57
CA ARG A 40 -17.28 4.12 -7.32
C ARG A 40 -16.99 5.39 -6.52
N LYS A 41 -17.23 5.37 -5.20
CA LYS A 41 -16.93 6.51 -4.33
C LYS A 41 -15.42 6.74 -4.22
N ALA A 42 -14.61 5.69 -4.07
CA ALA A 42 -13.15 5.80 -4.08
C ALA A 42 -12.62 6.47 -5.36
N LEU A 43 -13.15 6.07 -6.51
CA LEU A 43 -12.80 6.68 -7.80
C LEU A 43 -13.23 8.16 -7.87
N ALA A 44 -14.43 8.49 -7.40
CA ALA A 44 -14.87 9.90 -7.36
C ALA A 44 -14.00 10.76 -6.42
N LEU A 45 -13.40 10.18 -5.38
CA LEU A 45 -12.51 10.91 -4.48
C LEU A 45 -11.18 11.24 -5.15
N SER A 46 -10.66 10.40 -6.05
CA SER A 46 -9.36 10.66 -6.68
C SER A 46 -9.34 11.87 -7.62
N GLU A 47 -10.52 12.36 -8.03
CA GLU A 47 -10.66 13.61 -8.79
C GLU A 47 -10.46 14.87 -7.91
N THR A 48 -10.38 14.72 -6.59
CA THR A 48 -10.19 15.85 -5.66
C THR A 48 -8.82 16.49 -5.84
N SER A 49 -8.81 17.78 -6.19
CA SER A 49 -7.58 18.53 -6.44
C SER A 49 -6.85 19.03 -5.19
N GLU A 50 -7.49 18.98 -4.02
CA GLU A 50 -6.91 19.43 -2.74
C GLU A 50 -6.41 18.27 -1.87
N PRO A 51 -5.13 18.27 -1.43
CA PRO A 51 -4.51 17.15 -0.72
C PRO A 51 -5.05 16.91 0.68
N ASN A 52 -5.31 17.97 1.44
CA ASN A 52 -5.83 17.83 2.80
C ASN A 52 -7.26 17.31 2.79
N LEU A 53 -8.07 17.79 1.84
CA LEU A 53 -9.44 17.34 1.66
C LEU A 53 -9.49 15.88 1.19
N LEU A 54 -8.59 15.48 0.28
CA LEU A 54 -8.48 14.09 -0.14
C LEU A 54 -8.12 13.16 1.03
N GLU A 55 -7.15 13.53 1.88
CA GLU A 55 -6.79 12.74 3.05
C GLU A 55 -7.97 12.54 4.00
N GLU A 56 -8.67 13.62 4.34
CA GLU A 56 -9.84 13.56 5.22
C GLU A 56 -10.94 12.69 4.62
N ASN A 57 -11.26 12.87 3.34
CA ASN A 57 -12.27 12.07 2.65
C ASN A 57 -11.90 10.58 2.60
N VAL A 58 -10.62 10.25 2.36
CA VAL A 58 -10.14 8.86 2.36
C VAL A 58 -10.18 8.26 3.77
N ARG A 59 -9.84 9.04 4.82
CA ARG A 59 -9.99 8.59 6.22
C ARG A 59 -11.45 8.27 6.54
N GLN A 60 -12.37 9.16 6.18
CA GLN A 60 -13.80 8.97 6.42
C GLN A 60 -14.33 7.75 5.65
N LEU A 61 -13.98 7.61 4.36
CA LEU A 61 -14.35 6.46 3.55
C LEU A 61 -13.83 5.16 4.16
N LEU A 62 -12.56 5.12 4.57
CA LEU A 62 -11.98 3.92 5.16
C LEU A 62 -12.64 3.56 6.49
N ALA A 63 -12.88 4.54 7.36
CA ALA A 63 -13.60 4.33 8.62
C ALA A 63 -15.00 3.76 8.38
N LEU A 64 -15.72 4.28 7.38
CA LEU A 64 -17.03 3.79 6.96
C LEU A 64 -16.95 2.33 6.46
N VAL A 65 -16.01 2.00 5.59
CA VAL A 65 -15.83 0.64 5.06
C VAL A 65 -15.51 -0.35 6.18
N PHE A 66 -14.70 0.05 7.16
CA PHE A 66 -14.45 -0.81 8.33
C PHE A 66 -15.71 -1.09 9.16
N GLN A 67 -16.59 -0.09 9.33
CA GLN A 67 -17.84 -0.28 10.06
C GLN A 67 -18.80 -1.20 9.27
N ILE A 68 -18.95 -0.97 7.97
CA ILE A 68 -19.77 -1.82 7.07
C ILE A 68 -19.25 -3.26 7.05
N ALA A 69 -17.92 -3.44 7.02
CA ALA A 69 -17.30 -4.77 7.05
C ALA A 69 -17.52 -5.49 8.38
N LYS A 70 -17.60 -4.76 9.51
CA LYS A 70 -17.95 -5.33 10.83
C LYS A 70 -19.41 -5.74 10.92
N GLU A 71 -20.31 -5.04 10.21
CA GLU A 71 -21.73 -5.41 10.07
C GLU A 71 -21.93 -6.54 9.03
N GLU A 72 -20.86 -7.07 8.45
CA GLU A 72 -20.88 -8.11 7.40
C GLU A 72 -21.68 -7.73 6.14
N LEU A 73 -21.84 -6.42 5.90
CA LEU A 73 -22.52 -5.87 4.72
C LEU A 73 -21.60 -5.77 3.49
N CYS A 74 -20.29 -5.94 3.66
CA CYS A 74 -19.32 -6.06 2.57
C CYS A 74 -18.25 -7.10 2.91
N ALA A 75 -17.44 -7.50 1.93
CA ALA A 75 -16.27 -8.32 2.17
C ALA A 75 -15.23 -7.55 2.99
N LYS A 76 -14.54 -8.29 3.86
CA LYS A 76 -13.43 -7.76 4.68
C LYS A 76 -12.29 -7.22 3.81
N ALA A 77 -12.07 -7.88 2.67
CA ALA A 77 -11.11 -7.50 1.64
C ALA A 77 -11.35 -6.09 1.09
N SER A 78 -12.60 -5.63 1.04
CA SER A 78 -12.96 -4.32 0.50
C SER A 78 -12.30 -3.16 1.26
N THR A 79 -11.98 -3.34 2.55
CA THR A 79 -11.22 -2.33 3.33
C THR A 79 -9.86 -2.00 2.71
N VAL A 80 -9.20 -2.98 2.09
CA VAL A 80 -7.90 -2.78 1.42
C VAL A 80 -8.11 -2.45 -0.05
N SER A 81 -9.01 -3.15 -0.74
CA SER A 81 -9.24 -2.93 -2.17
C SER A 81 -9.71 -1.50 -2.50
N VAL A 82 -10.57 -0.91 -1.67
CA VAL A 82 -11.05 0.46 -1.86
C VAL A 82 -9.90 1.48 -1.77
N ILE A 83 -8.96 1.30 -0.83
CA ILE A 83 -7.77 2.16 -0.75
C ILE A 83 -6.85 1.92 -1.94
N GLN A 84 -6.68 0.66 -2.35
CA GLN A 84 -5.85 0.30 -3.49
C GLN A 84 -6.30 1.03 -4.75
N ASP A 85 -7.61 1.10 -5.01
CA ASP A 85 -8.17 1.84 -6.15
C ASP A 85 -7.86 3.34 -6.09
N VAL A 86 -7.87 3.95 -4.89
CA VAL A 86 -7.44 5.34 -4.71
C VAL A 86 -5.95 5.48 -5.04
N PHE A 87 -5.09 4.61 -4.52
CA PHE A 87 -3.66 4.69 -4.83
C PHE A 87 -3.35 4.49 -6.30
N ASP A 88 -4.08 3.62 -7.00
CA ASP A 88 -3.85 3.33 -8.42
C ASP A 88 -4.27 4.49 -9.35
N THR A 89 -5.11 5.40 -8.86
CA THR A 89 -5.63 6.54 -9.64
C THR A 89 -4.89 7.86 -9.38
N ILE A 90 -4.13 7.96 -8.29
CA ILE A 90 -3.37 9.16 -7.93
C ILE A 90 -1.87 9.04 -8.24
N SER A 91 -1.15 10.16 -8.25
CA SER A 91 0.31 10.17 -8.45
C SER A 91 1.08 9.77 -7.20
N ILE A 92 2.37 9.42 -7.37
CA ILE A 92 3.22 8.89 -6.29
C ILE A 92 3.41 9.89 -5.13
N GLU A 93 3.51 11.19 -5.44
CA GLU A 93 3.60 12.24 -4.42
C GLU A 93 2.38 12.21 -3.48
N TRP A 94 1.19 11.96 -4.04
CA TRP A 94 -0.06 11.89 -3.30
C TRP A 94 -0.19 10.57 -2.54
N CYS A 95 0.28 9.46 -3.13
CA CYS A 95 0.40 8.19 -2.42
C CYS A 95 1.24 8.33 -1.14
N GLU A 96 2.39 9.02 -1.19
CA GLU A 96 3.26 9.20 -0.03
C GLU A 96 2.59 9.96 1.12
N ARG A 97 1.80 10.99 0.79
CA ARG A 97 1.03 11.77 1.77
C ARG A 97 -0.10 10.94 2.38
N LEU A 98 -0.90 10.28 1.53
CA LEU A 98 -2.02 9.45 1.96
C LEU A 98 -1.60 8.17 2.69
N PHE A 99 -0.35 7.73 2.55
CA PHE A 99 0.15 6.52 3.20
C PHE A 99 0.03 6.58 4.74
N VAL A 100 -0.01 7.78 5.33
CA VAL A 100 -0.24 7.95 6.78
C VAL A 100 -1.58 7.32 7.19
N VAL A 101 -2.61 7.41 6.35
CA VAL A 101 -3.93 6.79 6.61
C VAL A 101 -3.80 5.27 6.71
N VAL A 102 -2.97 4.65 5.89
CA VAL A 102 -2.70 3.20 5.92
C VAL A 102 -1.92 2.83 7.19
N GLU A 103 -0.92 3.63 7.54
CA GLU A 103 -0.10 3.43 8.75
C GLU A 103 -0.96 3.45 10.03
N ASP A 104 -1.89 4.42 10.13
CA ASP A 104 -2.78 4.57 11.28
C ASP A 104 -3.76 3.39 11.42
N ASN A 105 -4.24 2.85 10.30
CA ASN A 105 -5.24 1.78 10.27
C ASN A 105 -4.64 0.37 10.30
N LEU A 106 -3.32 0.23 10.28
CA LEU A 106 -2.64 -1.07 10.30
C LEU A 106 -3.05 -1.93 11.51
N SER A 107 -3.27 -1.30 12.66
CA SER A 107 -3.69 -1.98 13.89
C SER A 107 -5.04 -2.70 13.73
N LEU A 108 -5.95 -2.15 12.92
CA LEU A 108 -7.25 -2.74 12.62
C LEU A 108 -7.11 -3.96 11.71
N TRP A 109 -6.31 -3.88 10.66
CA TRP A 109 -6.06 -5.02 9.76
C TRP A 109 -5.33 -6.17 10.45
N LYS A 110 -4.55 -5.89 11.50
CA LYS A 110 -3.90 -6.93 12.32
C LYS A 110 -4.84 -7.66 13.26
N THR A 111 -6.08 -7.18 13.45
CA THR A 111 -7.04 -7.91 14.28
C THR A 111 -7.39 -9.27 13.62
N PRO A 112 -7.65 -10.32 14.42
CA PRO A 112 -7.97 -11.65 13.89
C PRO A 112 -9.15 -11.66 12.90
N PHE A 113 -10.07 -10.70 13.04
CA PHE A 113 -11.23 -10.56 12.17
C PHE A 113 -10.86 -10.20 10.73
N PHE A 114 -9.84 -9.35 10.54
CA PHE A 114 -9.42 -8.82 9.23
C PHE A 114 -8.13 -9.43 8.69
N TYR A 115 -7.29 -10.01 9.55
CA TYR A 115 -5.92 -10.39 9.21
C TYR A 115 -5.80 -11.35 8.03
N GLU A 116 -6.49 -12.49 8.07
CA GLU A 116 -6.39 -13.50 7.00
C GLU A 116 -6.86 -13.00 5.62
N PRO A 117 -8.04 -12.35 5.50
CA PRO A 117 -8.47 -11.77 4.23
C PRO A 117 -7.61 -10.61 3.72
N CYS A 118 -7.01 -9.82 4.63
CA CYS A 118 -6.38 -8.55 4.25
C CYS A 118 -4.86 -8.67 4.04
N LYS A 119 -4.15 -9.60 4.70
CA LYS A 119 -2.67 -9.67 4.68
C LYS A 119 -2.08 -9.71 3.26
N ASN A 120 -2.66 -10.52 2.38
CA ASN A 120 -2.19 -10.67 1.00
C ASN A 120 -2.51 -9.46 0.13
N LEU A 121 -3.60 -8.75 0.45
CA LEU A 121 -4.00 -7.53 -0.25
C LEU A 121 -3.10 -6.36 0.15
N VAL A 122 -2.80 -6.22 1.45
CA VAL A 122 -1.86 -5.20 1.96
C VAL A 122 -0.48 -5.42 1.33
N LEU A 123 -0.03 -6.67 1.27
CA LEU A 123 1.21 -7.04 0.58
C LEU A 123 1.20 -6.64 -0.89
N ARG A 124 0.12 -6.94 -1.62
CA ARG A 124 0.00 -6.62 -3.04
C ARG A 124 0.03 -5.12 -3.26
N MET A 125 -0.79 -4.37 -2.53
CA MET A 125 -0.85 -2.90 -2.58
C MET A 125 0.53 -2.28 -2.32
N CYS A 126 1.25 -2.73 -1.28
CA CYS A 126 2.59 -2.24 -0.98
C CYS A 126 3.60 -2.58 -2.08
N ASN A 127 3.55 -3.80 -2.63
CA ASN A 127 4.42 -4.20 -3.73
C ASN A 127 4.13 -3.42 -5.02
N ASP A 128 2.88 -3.09 -5.29
CA ASP A 128 2.50 -2.31 -6.46
C ASP A 128 2.94 -0.84 -6.31
N LEU A 129 2.87 -0.27 -5.10
CA LEU A 129 3.50 1.01 -4.79
C LEU A 129 5.03 0.93 -5.02
N LEU A 130 5.72 -0.08 -4.46
CA LEU A 130 7.18 -0.25 -4.63
C LEU A 130 7.60 -0.37 -6.10
N LYS A 131 6.79 -0.99 -6.97
CA LYS A 131 7.07 -1.06 -8.42
C LYS A 131 6.95 0.30 -9.11
N ARG A 132 6.09 1.18 -8.62
CA ARG A 132 5.89 2.53 -9.16
C ARG A 132 6.94 3.53 -8.67
N LEU A 133 7.60 3.25 -7.54
CA LEU A 133 8.67 4.08 -7.01
C LEU A 133 9.96 3.99 -7.82
N SER A 134 10.64 5.12 -7.97
CA SER A 134 11.98 5.13 -8.52
C SER A 134 12.97 4.65 -7.48
N ARG A 135 13.81 3.66 -7.84
CA ARG A 135 14.81 3.06 -6.92
C ARG A 135 15.84 4.06 -6.38
N THR A 136 16.02 5.21 -7.03
CA THR A 136 17.08 6.17 -6.71
C THR A 136 16.58 7.51 -6.16
N VAL A 137 15.28 7.81 -6.25
CA VAL A 137 14.72 9.12 -5.85
C VAL A 137 13.88 8.98 -4.58
N ASP A 138 12.98 7.99 -4.53
CA ASP A 138 11.94 7.90 -3.50
C ASP A 138 12.37 6.98 -2.33
N THR A 139 13.61 7.13 -1.87
CA THR A 139 14.20 6.23 -0.85
C THR A 139 13.52 6.32 0.51
N SER A 140 13.04 7.50 0.90
CA SER A 140 12.27 7.74 2.12
C SER A 140 10.95 6.95 2.12
N PHE A 141 10.14 7.12 1.07
CA PHE A 141 8.84 6.48 0.97
C PHE A 141 8.95 4.96 0.85
N CYS A 142 9.92 4.46 0.06
CA CYS A 142 10.25 3.03 0.02
C CYS A 142 10.55 2.47 1.41
N GLY A 143 11.36 3.18 2.21
CA GLY A 143 11.66 2.80 3.59
C GLY A 143 10.41 2.72 4.47
N ARG A 144 9.49 3.69 4.37
CA ARG A 144 8.20 3.67 5.10
C ARG A 144 7.35 2.45 4.72
N ILE A 145 7.27 2.12 3.43
CA ILE A 145 6.53 0.93 2.96
C ILE A 145 7.14 -0.35 3.54
N LEU A 146 8.47 -0.49 3.50
CA LEU A 146 9.15 -1.67 4.06
C LEU A 146 8.94 -1.79 5.57
N VAL A 147 8.95 -0.68 6.31
CA VAL A 147 8.63 -0.66 7.75
C VAL A 147 7.18 -1.06 8.00
N LEU A 148 6.23 -0.59 7.18
CA LEU A 148 4.82 -1.01 7.28
C LEU A 148 4.71 -2.53 7.07
N LEU A 149 5.33 -3.08 6.03
CA LEU A 149 5.31 -4.51 5.72
C LEU A 149 5.88 -5.35 6.86
N ALA A 150 7.02 -4.94 7.41
CA ALA A 150 7.64 -5.60 8.57
C ALA A 150 6.75 -5.58 9.82
N ARG A 151 5.90 -4.55 9.97
CA ARG A 151 4.93 -4.44 11.08
C ARG A 151 3.63 -5.20 10.81
N ALA A 152 3.23 -5.30 9.54
CA ALA A 152 1.99 -5.93 9.09
C ALA A 152 2.08 -7.46 9.15
N LEU A 153 3.22 -8.00 8.76
CA LEU A 153 3.44 -9.44 8.68
C LEU A 153 4.19 -9.98 9.90
N PRO A 154 3.83 -11.16 10.42
CA PRO A 154 4.66 -11.90 11.35
C PRO A 154 6.02 -12.18 10.73
N LEU A 155 7.08 -12.13 11.53
CA LEU A 155 8.47 -12.36 11.09
C LEU A 155 8.71 -13.71 10.39
N CYS A 156 7.79 -14.66 10.56
CA CYS A 156 7.86 -16.02 10.01
C CYS A 156 6.95 -16.24 8.79
N GLU A 157 6.43 -15.18 8.17
CA GLU A 157 5.57 -15.32 7.00
C GLU A 157 6.40 -15.80 5.79
N LYS A 158 5.88 -16.78 5.03
CA LYS A 158 6.62 -17.42 3.93
C LYS A 158 7.06 -16.42 2.86
N SER A 159 6.32 -15.32 2.67
CA SER A 159 6.63 -14.27 1.70
C SER A 159 7.97 -13.56 1.99
N GLY A 160 8.40 -13.49 3.26
CA GLY A 160 9.66 -12.86 3.67
C GLY A 160 10.86 -13.81 3.65
N LEU A 161 10.67 -15.07 3.27
CA LEU A 161 11.71 -16.09 3.24
C LEU A 161 12.19 -16.32 1.81
N ASN A 162 13.50 -16.29 1.58
CA ASN A 162 14.09 -16.76 0.32
C ASN A 162 14.14 -18.30 0.29
N LEU A 163 12.97 -18.94 0.22
CA LEU A 163 12.83 -20.41 0.33
C LEU A 163 13.61 -21.17 -0.75
N VAL A 164 13.75 -20.57 -1.93
CA VAL A 164 14.48 -21.17 -3.07
C VAL A 164 15.99 -20.96 -2.95
N SER A 165 16.44 -20.06 -2.05
CA SER A 165 17.87 -19.74 -1.83
C SER A 165 18.62 -19.34 -3.10
N HIS A 166 17.95 -18.68 -4.05
CA HIS A 166 18.64 -18.04 -5.16
C HIS A 166 19.28 -16.75 -4.66
N PHE A 167 20.60 -16.68 -4.76
CA PHE A 167 21.38 -15.50 -4.43
C PHE A 167 21.79 -14.78 -5.71
N ASN A 168 21.72 -13.46 -5.70
CA ASN A 168 22.24 -12.65 -6.79
C ASN A 168 23.78 -12.63 -6.72
N VAL A 169 24.44 -13.41 -7.58
CA VAL A 169 25.91 -13.47 -7.70
C VAL A 169 26.47 -12.47 -8.73
N ASP A 170 25.61 -11.72 -9.43
CA ASP A 170 26.02 -10.80 -10.48
C ASP A 170 26.72 -9.53 -9.95
N ASN A 171 26.64 -9.27 -8.65
CA ASN A 171 27.25 -8.09 -8.04
C ASN A 171 28.76 -8.30 -7.81
N VAL A 172 29.52 -8.34 -8.90
CA VAL A 172 30.98 -8.53 -8.88
C VAL A 172 31.66 -7.16 -8.81
N THR A 173 32.29 -6.85 -7.67
CA THR A 173 33.15 -5.66 -7.52
C THR A 173 34.47 -5.92 -8.25
N LYS A 174 34.68 -5.23 -9.37
CA LYS A 174 35.96 -5.26 -10.08
C LYS A 174 36.94 -4.32 -9.36
N PHE A 175 38.03 -4.87 -8.85
CA PHE A 175 39.12 -4.06 -8.31
C PHE A 175 40.06 -3.65 -9.45
N ASP A 176 40.37 -2.37 -9.55
CA ASP A 176 41.45 -1.92 -10.41
C ASP A 176 42.78 -2.44 -9.88
N LEU A 177 43.46 -3.26 -10.67
CA LEU A 177 44.83 -3.69 -10.37
C LEU A 177 45.75 -2.49 -10.59
N VAL A 178 46.08 -1.79 -9.51
CA VAL A 178 47.17 -0.80 -9.52
C VAL A 178 48.43 -1.54 -9.93
N SER A 179 48.81 -1.38 -11.20
CA SER A 179 50.04 -1.88 -11.75
C SER A 179 51.17 -1.11 -11.08
N ARG A 180 51.70 -1.64 -9.97
CA ARG A 180 52.95 -1.16 -9.40
C ARG A 180 54.05 -1.45 -10.42
N LYS A 181 54.27 -0.53 -11.35
CA LYS A 181 55.53 -0.48 -12.10
C LYS A 181 56.61 -0.16 -11.06
N CYS A 182 57.23 -1.20 -10.51
CA CYS A 182 58.51 -1.06 -9.84
C CYS A 182 59.52 -0.59 -10.90
N GLN A 183 59.62 0.73 -11.10
CA GLN A 183 60.75 1.32 -11.77
C GLN A 183 61.96 1.12 -10.86
N GLY A 184 62.78 0.11 -11.17
CA GLY A 184 64.08 -0.07 -10.57
C GLY A 184 64.89 1.21 -10.75
N ARG A 185 65.12 1.94 -9.66
CA ARG A 185 66.19 2.93 -9.59
C ARG A 185 67.50 2.17 -9.74
N LYS A 186 68.18 2.36 -10.89
CA LYS A 186 69.61 2.07 -11.00
C LYS A 186 70.31 2.96 -9.98
N PHE A 187 70.81 2.38 -8.89
CA PHE A 187 71.86 3.01 -8.12
C PHE A 187 73.14 2.87 -8.95
N LEU A 188 73.69 4.01 -9.38
CA LEU A 188 75.08 4.07 -9.82
C LEU A 188 75.94 3.73 -8.60
N ASP A 189 76.76 2.70 -8.75
CA ASP A 189 77.87 2.41 -7.86
C ASP A 189 79.06 3.22 -8.40
N ASP A 190 79.25 4.42 -7.86
CA ASP A 190 80.46 5.21 -8.07
C ASP A 190 81.54 4.70 -7.10
N SER A 191 82.71 4.46 -7.68
CA SER A 191 83.90 3.77 -7.17
C SER A 191 84.51 4.37 -5.90
N VAL A 192 85.09 3.50 -5.05
CA VAL A 192 86.53 3.50 -4.66
C VAL A 192 86.99 2.05 -4.48
#